data_AF-A0ABD3R0Q5-F1
#
_entry.id   AF-A0ABD3R0Q5-F1
#
_cell.length_a   1.000
_cell.length_b   1.000
_cell.length_c   1.000
_cell.angle_alpha   90.00
_cell.angle_beta   90.00
_cell.angle_gamma   90.00
#
_symmetry.space_group_name_H-M   'P 1'
#
loop_
_entity.id
_entity.type
_entity.pdbx_description
1 polymer ?
#
loop_
_entity_poly.entity_id
_entity_poly.type
_entity_poly.pdbx_seq_one_letter_code
_entity_poly.pdbx_strand_id
1 'polypeptide(L)'
;MANPLDVEQSAPLRRRLAAPNNNDLGDSQRLKFPEPSPGLPARHPLNILKRSAIMGGTLYVLHELKVFHNILHSPSVSHGWFKIGIASTIALLAVKAHVELYEGKLKDKKVEYENFKSATHWAILLIFMSWTSFHMALSPVYGTFKTWLIMCGFGYGILIQGALFIPVWGQNAISFIVLTFFLQTYK
;
A
#
# COMPACT_ATOMS: atom_id res chain seq x y z
N MET A 1 -57.71 -25.16 -33.99
CA MET A 1 -56.34 -25.25 -33.46
C MET A 1 -55.86 -23.84 -33.23
N ALA A 2 -55.87 -23.39 -31.96
CA ALA A 2 -55.49 -22.03 -31.59
C ALA A 2 -53.96 -21.93 -31.47
N ASN A 3 -53.42 -20.79 -31.93
CA ASN A 3 -52.00 -20.52 -32.03
C ASN A 3 -51.41 -20.33 -30.61
N PRO A 4 -50.30 -20.98 -30.24
CA PRO A 4 -49.74 -20.90 -28.87
C PRO A 4 -49.16 -19.52 -28.47
N LEU A 5 -49.28 -18.50 -29.33
CA LEU A 5 -48.79 -17.14 -29.06
C LEU A 5 -49.82 -16.21 -28.40
N ASP A 6 -51.08 -16.64 -28.28
CA ASP A 6 -52.16 -15.78 -27.74
C ASP A 6 -52.32 -15.88 -26.21
N VAL A 7 -51.46 -16.66 -25.52
CA VAL A 7 -51.57 -16.90 -24.07
C VAL A 7 -50.70 -15.96 -23.22
N GLU A 8 -49.77 -15.22 -23.83
CA GLU A 8 -48.82 -14.37 -23.08
C GLU A 8 -49.28 -12.91 -22.89
N GLN A 9 -50.57 -12.61 -23.09
CA GLN A 9 -51.10 -11.24 -22.99
C GLN A 9 -51.95 -10.97 -21.74
N SER A 10 -52.01 -11.91 -20.79
CA SER A 10 -52.84 -11.81 -19.58
C SER A 10 -52.02 -11.86 -18.28
N ALA A 11 -50.79 -11.36 -18.29
CA ALA A 11 -50.10 -11.07 -17.04
C ALA A 11 -50.66 -9.76 -16.43
N PRO A 12 -51.21 -9.78 -15.20
CA PRO A 12 -51.69 -8.58 -14.56
C PRO A 12 -50.54 -7.59 -14.39
N LEU A 13 -50.77 -6.33 -14.75
CA LEU A 13 -49.91 -5.19 -14.50
C LEU A 13 -49.41 -5.23 -13.06
N ARG A 14 -48.21 -5.80 -12.85
CA ARG A 14 -47.43 -5.56 -11.64
C ARG A 14 -47.22 -4.06 -11.61
N ARG A 15 -48.00 -3.39 -10.77
CA ARG A 15 -47.81 -2.02 -10.33
C ARG A 15 -46.32 -1.89 -10.04
N ARG A 16 -45.57 -1.30 -10.97
CA ARG A 16 -44.17 -0.94 -10.74
C ARG A 16 -44.24 0.03 -9.57
N LEU A 17 -43.90 -0.46 -8.37
CA LEU A 17 -43.45 0.40 -7.31
C LEU A 17 -42.34 1.22 -7.97
N ALA A 18 -42.59 2.51 -8.14
CA ALA A 18 -41.56 3.44 -8.60
C ALA A 18 -40.33 3.16 -7.74
N ALA A 19 -39.19 2.95 -8.39
CA ALA A 19 -37.93 2.84 -7.68
C ALA A 19 -37.83 4.06 -6.74
N PRO A 20 -37.51 3.85 -5.45
CA PRO A 20 -37.41 4.96 -4.53
C PRO A 20 -36.45 5.99 -5.12
N ASN A 21 -36.92 7.23 -5.19
CA ASN A 21 -36.13 8.35 -5.68
C ASN A 21 -34.89 8.47 -4.79
N ASN A 22 -33.70 8.23 -5.34
CA ASN A 22 -32.42 8.26 -4.61
C ASN A 22 -32.08 9.65 -4.02
N ASN A 23 -32.95 10.64 -4.21
CA ASN A 23 -32.81 11.99 -3.67
C ASN A 23 -33.46 12.15 -2.28
N ASP A 24 -34.21 11.15 -1.77
CA ASP A 24 -34.92 11.23 -0.48
C ASP A 24 -34.23 10.46 0.68
N LEU A 25 -33.06 9.87 0.44
CA LEU A 25 -32.18 9.45 1.54
C LEU A 25 -31.43 10.69 2.04
N GLY A 26 -32.17 11.47 2.81
CA GLY A 26 -31.69 12.65 3.51
C GLY A 26 -30.36 12.38 4.18
N ASP A 27 -29.44 13.33 4.02
CA ASP A 27 -28.69 14.04 5.07
C ASP A 27 -28.34 13.26 6.35
N SER A 28 -28.16 11.96 6.21
CA SER A 28 -27.79 11.01 7.24
C SER A 28 -26.31 11.21 7.43
N GLN A 29 -25.99 12.27 8.17
CA GLN A 29 -24.74 12.51 8.85
C GLN A 29 -23.56 11.89 8.12
N ARG A 30 -23.12 12.53 7.02
CA ARG A 30 -21.69 12.48 6.71
C ARG A 30 -21.02 12.97 7.99
N LEU A 31 -20.51 12.03 8.79
CA LEU A 31 -19.64 12.29 9.93
C LEU A 31 -18.55 13.21 9.39
N LYS A 32 -18.74 14.52 9.57
CA LYS A 32 -17.68 15.51 9.38
C LYS A 32 -16.74 15.22 10.53
N PHE A 33 -15.83 14.29 10.29
CA PHE A 33 -14.68 14.13 11.15
C PHE A 33 -14.08 15.53 11.33
N PRO A 34 -13.85 15.98 12.57
CA PRO A 34 -13.24 17.28 12.79
C PRO A 34 -11.97 17.33 11.93
N GLU A 35 -11.87 18.37 11.09
CA GLU A 35 -10.63 18.55 10.33
C GLU A 35 -9.49 18.58 11.34
N PRO A 36 -8.48 17.70 11.20
CA PRO A 36 -7.36 17.71 12.11
C PRO A 36 -6.79 19.13 12.10
N SER A 37 -6.58 19.70 13.29
CA SER A 37 -6.05 21.07 13.44
C SER A 37 -4.90 21.26 12.46
N PRO A 38 -4.86 22.38 11.70
CA PRO A 38 -3.91 22.56 10.62
C PRO A 38 -2.49 22.43 11.18
N GLY A 39 -1.92 21.24 11.01
CA GLY A 39 -0.57 20.95 11.44
C GLY A 39 0.40 21.81 10.64
N LEU A 40 1.63 21.95 11.15
CA LEU A 40 2.69 22.62 10.40
C LEU A 40 2.82 21.99 8.99
N PRO A 41 3.07 22.79 7.94
CA PRO A 41 3.25 22.27 6.59
C PRO A 41 4.23 21.10 6.54
N ALA A 42 3.99 20.12 5.67
CA ALA A 42 4.85 18.92 5.59
C ALA A 42 6.35 19.25 5.41
N ARG A 43 6.66 20.39 4.77
CA ARG A 43 8.02 20.90 4.54
C ARG A 43 8.47 21.99 5.53
N HIS A 44 7.77 22.16 6.65
CA HIS A 44 8.19 23.07 7.71
C HIS A 44 9.51 22.59 8.34
N PRO A 45 10.47 23.47 8.65
CA PRO A 45 11.79 23.08 9.17
C PRO A 45 11.72 22.21 10.43
N LEU A 46 10.75 22.47 11.32
CA LEU A 46 10.53 21.62 12.51
C LEU A 46 10.10 20.18 12.14
N ASN A 47 9.26 20.02 11.11
CA ASN A 47 8.86 18.69 10.64
C ASN A 47 10.03 17.97 9.98
N ILE A 48 10.87 18.69 9.23
CA ILE A 48 12.10 18.16 8.64
C ILE A 48 13.05 17.70 9.74
N LEU A 49 13.31 18.54 10.75
CA LEU A 49 14.18 18.20 11.88
C LEU A 49 13.66 16.98 12.65
N LYS A 50 12.35 16.93 12.94
CA LYS A 50 11.71 15.78 13.59
C LYS A 50 11.90 14.49 12.79
N ARG A 51 11.67 14.53 11.48
CA ARG A 51 11.84 13.38 10.58
C ARG A 51 13.30 12.94 10.54
N SER A 52 14.23 13.88 10.41
CA SER A 52 15.68 13.61 10.43
C SER A 52 16.12 12.99 11.75
N ALA A 53 15.60 13.47 12.89
CA ALA A 53 15.90 12.89 14.21
C ALA A 53 15.36 11.45 14.33
N ILE A 54 14.14 11.18 13.87
CA ILE A 54 13.56 9.82 13.86
C ILE A 54 14.37 8.89 12.96
N MET A 55 14.67 9.31 11.72
CA MET A 55 15.47 8.50 10.79
C MET A 55 16.86 8.23 11.35
N GLY A 56 17.55 9.28 11.83
CA GLY A 56 18.90 9.16 12.39
C GLY A 56 18.95 8.25 13.62
N GLY A 57 18.03 8.43 14.57
CA GLY A 57 17.94 7.58 15.75
C GLY A 57 17.62 6.12 15.40
N THR A 58 16.73 5.91 14.43
CA THR A 58 16.40 4.55 13.94
C THR A 58 17.60 3.91 13.26
N LEU A 59 18.29 4.62 12.37
CA LEU A 59 19.50 4.12 11.71
C LEU A 59 20.60 3.78 12.72
N TYR A 60 20.78 4.61 13.75
CA TYR A 60 21.73 4.35 14.82
C TYR A 60 21.43 3.02 15.54
N VAL A 61 20.18 2.80 15.94
CA VAL A 61 19.77 1.54 16.59
C VAL A 61 19.93 0.34 15.64
N LEU A 62 19.56 0.48 14.36
CA LEU A 62 19.73 -0.59 13.37
C LEU A 62 21.22 -0.90 13.11
N HIS A 63 22.09 0.11 13.18
CA HIS A 63 23.53 -0.05 13.08
C HIS A 63 24.11 -0.80 14.29
N GLU A 64 23.73 -0.43 15.51
CA GLU A 64 24.14 -1.13 16.74
C GLU A 64 23.71 -2.60 16.73
N LEU A 65 22.52 -2.89 16.19
CA LEU A 65 22.03 -4.26 16.00
C LEU A 65 22.66 -4.99 14.81
N LYS A 66 23.57 -4.34 14.06
CA LYS A 66 24.25 -4.87 12.88
C LYS A 66 23.29 -5.39 11.81
N VAL A 67 22.12 -4.76 11.69
CA VAL A 67 21.01 -5.25 10.84
C VAL A 67 21.45 -5.47 9.40
N PHE A 68 22.03 -4.44 8.78
CA PHE A 68 22.48 -4.50 7.39
C PHE A 68 23.64 -5.49 7.19
N HIS A 69 24.59 -5.53 8.13
CA HIS A 69 25.71 -6.46 8.05
C HIS A 69 25.22 -7.91 8.07
N ASN A 70 24.32 -8.24 8.98
CA ASN A 70 23.77 -9.58 9.12
C ASN A 70 22.84 -9.95 7.95
N ILE A 71 22.04 -9.02 7.42
CA ILE A 71 21.22 -9.26 6.23
C ILE A 71 22.08 -9.70 5.03
N LEU A 72 23.25 -9.09 4.88
CA LEU A 72 24.11 -9.32 3.72
C LEU A 72 25.05 -10.51 3.88
N HIS A 73 25.48 -10.84 5.10
CA HIS A 73 26.57 -11.80 5.32
C HIS A 73 26.20 -12.98 6.23
N SER A 74 25.12 -12.90 7.01
CA SER A 74 24.81 -13.96 7.97
C SER A 74 24.21 -15.17 7.28
N PRO A 75 24.80 -16.37 7.42
CA PRO A 75 24.24 -17.60 6.86
C PRO A 75 22.94 -18.01 7.54
N SER A 76 22.63 -17.43 8.71
CA SER A 76 21.42 -17.69 9.46
C SER A 76 20.20 -16.91 8.94
N VAL A 77 20.39 -15.94 8.04
CA VAL A 77 19.28 -15.28 7.36
C VAL A 77 18.69 -16.25 6.34
N SER A 78 17.38 -16.48 6.41
CA SER A 78 16.72 -17.29 5.38
C SER A 78 16.60 -16.49 4.08
N HIS A 79 17.61 -16.61 3.22
CA HIS A 79 17.64 -15.90 1.94
C HIS A 79 16.47 -16.26 1.02
N GLY A 80 15.88 -17.45 1.16
CA GLY A 80 14.65 -17.83 0.43
C GLY A 80 13.48 -16.91 0.78
N TRP A 81 13.15 -16.82 2.07
CA TRP A 81 12.11 -15.90 2.56
C TRP A 81 12.46 -14.44 2.28
N PHE A 82 13.73 -14.05 2.39
CA PHE A 82 14.16 -12.70 2.08
C PHE A 82 13.89 -12.32 0.61
N LYS A 83 14.17 -13.24 -0.33
CA LYS A 83 13.87 -13.07 -1.77
C LYS A 83 12.37 -12.94 -2.03
N ILE A 84 11.54 -13.75 -1.37
CA ILE A 84 10.07 -13.63 -1.47
C ILE A 84 9.63 -12.25 -0.97
N GLY A 85 10.16 -11.79 0.17
CA GLY A 85 9.87 -10.47 0.72
C GLY A 85 10.18 -9.34 -0.26
N ILE A 86 11.36 -9.39 -0.89
CA ILE A 86 11.76 -8.44 -1.95
C ILE A 86 10.82 -8.53 -3.16
N ALA A 87 10.54 -9.73 -3.67
CA ALA A 87 9.68 -9.92 -4.83
C ALA A 87 8.27 -9.35 -4.58
N SER A 88 7.70 -9.57 -3.39
CA SER A 88 6.42 -8.99 -2.99
C SER A 88 6.46 -7.46 -2.90
N THR A 89 7.54 -6.88 -2.36
CA THR A 89 7.73 -5.41 -2.35
C THR A 89 7.79 -4.85 -3.77
N ILE A 90 8.41 -5.56 -4.70
CA ILE A 90 8.55 -5.11 -6.09
C ILE A 90 7.23 -5.22 -6.84
N ALA A 91 6.49 -6.30 -6.63
CA ALA A 91 5.12 -6.42 -7.12
C ALA A 91 4.23 -5.29 -6.57
N LEU A 92 4.40 -4.91 -5.30
CA LEU A 92 3.67 -3.79 -4.70
C LEU A 92 4.00 -2.46 -5.39
N LEU A 93 5.29 -2.21 -5.68
CA LEU A 93 5.72 -1.04 -6.43
C LEU A 93 5.15 -1.03 -7.86
N ALA A 94 5.06 -2.19 -8.50
CA ALA A 94 4.45 -2.32 -9.84
C ALA A 94 2.94 -2.02 -9.81
N VAL A 95 2.20 -2.51 -8.81
CA VAL A 95 0.78 -2.17 -8.61
C VAL A 95 0.61 -0.67 -8.39
N LYS A 96 1.44 -0.05 -7.54
CA LYS A 96 1.42 1.40 -7.33
C LYS A 96 1.68 2.15 -8.64
N ALA A 97 2.72 1.78 -9.38
CA ALA A 97 3.06 2.43 -10.64
C ALA A 97 1.93 2.29 -11.67
N HIS A 98 1.28 1.13 -11.74
CA HIS A 98 0.13 0.91 -12.61
C HIS A 98 -1.05 1.83 -12.24
N VAL A 99 -1.41 1.92 -10.96
CA VAL A 99 -2.51 2.79 -10.52
C VAL A 99 -2.18 4.26 -10.73
N GLU A 100 -0.98 4.70 -10.38
CA GLU A 100 -0.62 6.12 -10.41
C GLU A 100 -0.29 6.63 -11.82
N LEU A 101 0.55 5.89 -12.57
CA LEU A 101 1.03 6.35 -13.88
C LEU A 101 0.08 5.96 -15.01
N TYR A 102 -0.44 4.73 -15.00
CA TYR A 102 -1.28 4.24 -16.10
C TYR A 102 -2.75 4.63 -15.91
N GLU A 103 -3.38 4.26 -14.80
CA GLU A 103 -4.79 4.61 -14.60
C GLU A 103 -4.98 6.07 -14.15
N GLY A 104 -4.09 6.58 -13.30
CA GLY A 104 -4.16 7.95 -12.76
C GLY A 104 -3.83 9.02 -13.79
N LYS A 105 -2.63 8.97 -14.37
CA LYS A 105 -2.16 10.01 -15.31
C LYS A 105 -2.57 9.80 -16.76
N LEU A 106 -2.60 8.56 -17.25
CA LEU A 106 -2.87 8.31 -18.67
C LEU A 106 -4.37 8.17 -18.97
N LYS A 107 -5.19 7.79 -17.98
CA LYS A 107 -6.66 7.70 -18.10
C LYS A 107 -7.42 8.75 -17.28
N ASP A 108 -6.73 9.72 -16.67
CA ASP A 108 -7.30 10.80 -15.85
C ASP A 108 -8.28 10.32 -14.75
N LYS A 109 -8.08 9.11 -14.23
CA LYS A 109 -8.90 8.62 -13.12
C LYS A 109 -8.36 9.14 -11.80
N LYS A 110 -9.26 9.69 -10.98
CA LYS A 110 -8.91 10.10 -9.63
C LYS A 110 -8.54 8.86 -8.80
N VAL A 111 -7.35 8.90 -8.18
CA VAL A 111 -6.83 7.82 -7.33
C VAL A 111 -7.60 7.81 -6.00
N GLU A 112 -8.75 7.16 -6.03
CA GLU A 112 -9.64 6.96 -4.90
C GLU A 112 -9.96 5.48 -4.72
N TYR A 113 -10.21 5.07 -3.48
CA TYR A 113 -10.49 3.67 -3.15
C TYR A 113 -11.62 3.08 -4.00
N GLU A 114 -12.70 3.85 -4.22
CA GLU A 114 -13.86 3.40 -5.01
C GLU A 114 -13.48 2.98 -6.44
N ASN A 115 -12.52 3.66 -7.06
CA ASN A 115 -12.06 3.36 -8.41
C ASN A 115 -11.04 2.22 -8.46
N PHE A 116 -10.34 1.95 -7.35
CA PHE A 116 -9.19 1.05 -7.29
C PHE A 116 -9.27 0.02 -6.15
N LYS A 117 -10.48 -0.47 -5.83
CA LYS A 117 -10.69 -1.46 -4.75
C LYS A 117 -9.81 -2.69 -4.95
N SER A 118 -9.84 -3.30 -6.13
CA SER A 118 -9.06 -4.51 -6.43
C SER A 118 -7.55 -4.27 -6.23
N ALA A 119 -7.01 -3.19 -6.79
CA ALA A 119 -5.59 -2.84 -6.62
C ALA A 119 -5.22 -2.60 -5.15
N THR A 120 -6.12 -2.01 -4.36
CA THR A 120 -5.93 -1.81 -2.92
C THR A 120 -5.84 -3.14 -2.17
N HIS A 121 -6.73 -4.10 -2.48
CA HIS A 121 -6.68 -5.43 -1.85
C HIS A 121 -5.40 -6.18 -2.22
N TRP A 122 -4.97 -6.11 -3.48
CA TRP A 122 -3.67 -6.65 -3.91
C TRP A 122 -2.51 -6.01 -3.18
N ALA A 123 -2.51 -4.69 -3.02
CA ALA A 123 -1.49 -3.97 -2.28
C ALA A 123 -1.44 -4.44 -0.81
N ILE A 124 -2.59 -4.56 -0.14
CA ILE A 124 -2.68 -5.06 1.24
C ILE A 124 -2.11 -6.48 1.34
N LEU A 125 -2.50 -7.38 0.43
CA LEU A 125 -2.00 -8.75 0.40
C LEU A 125 -0.47 -8.79 0.22
N LEU A 126 0.06 -7.99 -0.71
CA LEU A 126 1.51 -7.91 -0.97
C LEU A 126 2.28 -7.33 0.22
N ILE A 127 1.71 -6.36 0.95
CA ILE A 127 2.27 -5.82 2.19
C ILE A 127 2.33 -6.91 3.25
N PHE A 128 1.25 -7.66 3.48
CA PHE A 128 1.24 -8.76 4.46
C PHE A 128 2.21 -9.89 4.09
N MET A 129 2.30 -10.24 2.81
CA MET A 129 3.23 -11.25 2.31
C MET A 129 4.69 -10.80 2.49
N SER A 130 5.00 -9.56 2.12
CA SER A 130 6.33 -8.96 2.31
C SER A 130 6.70 -8.92 3.79
N TRP A 131 5.77 -8.46 4.64
CA TRP A 131 5.96 -8.40 6.09
C TRP A 131 6.25 -9.78 6.69
N THR A 132 5.42 -10.78 6.39
CA THR A 132 5.60 -12.14 6.90
C THR A 132 6.93 -12.74 6.42
N SER A 133 7.27 -12.52 5.15
CA SER A 133 8.50 -13.04 4.56
C SER A 133 9.75 -12.44 5.21
N PHE A 134 9.79 -11.12 5.42
CA PHE A 134 10.92 -10.49 6.13
C PHE A 134 10.98 -10.91 7.60
N HIS A 135 9.84 -11.11 8.25
CA HIS A 135 9.81 -11.61 9.62
C HIS A 135 10.43 -13.02 9.71
N MET A 136 10.02 -13.94 8.83
CA MET A 136 10.56 -15.29 8.76
C MET A 136 12.03 -15.33 8.32
N ALA A 137 12.46 -14.37 7.49
CA ALA A 137 13.85 -14.27 7.06
C ALA A 137 14.80 -13.86 8.18
N LEU A 138 14.37 -12.95 9.07
CA LEU A 138 15.20 -12.33 10.09
C LEU A 138 15.05 -12.96 11.49
N SER A 139 13.91 -13.61 11.77
CA SER A 139 13.65 -14.24 13.07
C SER A 139 14.71 -15.25 13.53
N PRO A 140 15.39 -16.03 12.65
CA PRO A 140 16.45 -16.93 13.12
C PRO A 140 17.68 -16.21 13.67
N VAL A 141 17.92 -14.95 13.25
CA VAL A 141 19.08 -14.16 13.67
C VAL A 141 18.78 -13.36 14.95
N TYR A 142 17.60 -12.75 15.01
CA TYR A 142 17.27 -11.79 16.08
C TYR A 142 16.25 -12.31 17.09
N GLY A 143 15.57 -13.41 16.78
CA GLY A 143 14.37 -13.86 17.50
C GLY A 143 13.13 -13.03 17.14
N THR A 144 11.95 -13.57 17.43
CA THR A 144 10.65 -13.01 17.04
C THR A 144 10.45 -11.56 17.47
N PHE A 145 10.71 -11.25 18.75
CA PHE A 145 10.44 -9.91 19.30
C PHE A 145 11.38 -8.83 18.74
N LYS A 146 12.69 -9.10 18.68
CA LYS A 146 13.66 -8.14 18.13
C LYS A 146 13.45 -7.94 16.63
N THR A 147 13.15 -9.00 15.87
CA THR A 147 12.77 -8.87 14.46
C THR A 147 11.55 -7.97 14.30
N TRP A 148 10.51 -8.14 15.12
CA TRP A 148 9.35 -7.25 15.09
C TRP A 148 9.74 -5.78 15.31
N LEU A 149 10.59 -5.49 16.32
CA LEU A 149 11.10 -4.12 16.54
C LEU A 149 11.92 -3.59 15.38
N ILE A 150 12.79 -4.42 14.78
CA ILE A 150 13.59 -4.06 13.60
C ILE A 150 12.67 -3.72 12.43
N MET A 151 11.62 -4.51 12.20
CA MET A 151 10.67 -4.28 11.11
C MET A 151 9.81 -3.03 11.32
N CYS A 152 9.31 -2.81 12.54
CA CYS A 152 8.60 -1.59 12.88
C CYS A 152 9.51 -0.35 12.76
N GLY A 153 10.73 -0.45 13.30
CA GLY A 153 11.74 0.61 13.22
C GLY A 153 12.11 0.93 11.77
N PHE A 154 12.47 -0.07 10.97
CA PHE A 154 12.80 0.14 9.56
C PHE A 154 11.60 0.65 8.75
N GLY A 155 10.43 0.02 8.90
CA GLY A 155 9.22 0.40 8.18
C GLY A 155 8.75 1.82 8.50
N TYR A 156 8.52 2.13 9.78
CA TYR A 156 8.06 3.45 10.19
C TYR A 156 9.19 4.49 10.21
N GLY A 157 10.29 4.17 10.89
CA GLY A 157 11.38 5.09 11.16
C GLY A 157 12.21 5.44 9.94
N ILE A 158 12.36 4.54 8.96
CA ILE A 158 13.11 4.78 7.73
C ILE A 158 12.19 4.93 6.53
N LEU A 159 11.39 3.93 6.19
CA LEU A 159 10.64 3.93 4.92
C LEU A 159 9.56 5.02 4.89
N ILE A 160 8.71 5.12 5.91
CA ILE A 160 7.64 6.13 5.95
C ILE A 160 8.24 7.54 6.08
N GLN A 161 9.18 7.77 6.99
CA GLN A 161 9.81 9.09 7.13
C GLN A 161 10.55 9.51 5.86
N GLY A 162 11.26 8.59 5.21
CA GLY A 162 11.95 8.81 3.93
C GLY A 162 10.97 9.10 2.80
N ALA A 163 9.87 8.34 2.68
CA ALA A 163 8.82 8.62 1.70
C ALA A 163 8.21 10.00 1.90
N LEU A 164 7.98 10.44 3.14
CA LEU A 164 7.47 11.78 3.42
C LEU A 164 8.48 12.89 3.12
N PHE A 165 9.78 12.57 3.09
CA PHE A 165 10.86 13.49 2.75
C PHE A 165 10.97 13.70 1.23
N ILE A 166 10.75 12.63 0.46
CA ILE A 166 10.94 12.63 -1.00
C ILE A 166 9.61 13.00 -1.69
N PRO A 167 9.61 13.97 -2.62
CA PRO A 167 8.42 14.29 -3.40
C PRO A 167 7.96 13.08 -4.24
N VAL A 168 6.67 13.02 -4.58
CA VAL A 168 6.05 11.89 -5.28
C VAL A 168 6.80 11.50 -6.57
N TRP A 169 7.24 12.49 -7.37
CA TRP A 169 8.04 12.22 -8.58
C TRP A 169 9.36 11.48 -8.27
N GLY A 170 10.01 11.83 -7.17
CA GLY A 170 11.25 11.19 -6.72
C GLY A 170 11.02 9.78 -6.21
N GLN A 171 9.91 9.54 -5.49
CA GLN A 171 9.52 8.19 -5.08
C GLN A 171 9.29 7.28 -6.29
N ASN A 172 8.64 7.79 -7.34
CA ASN A 172 8.38 7.03 -8.56
C ASN A 172 9.68 6.73 -9.33
N ALA A 173 10.61 7.69 -9.38
CA ALA A 173 11.93 7.48 -9.98
C ALA A 173 12.72 6.38 -9.23
N ILE A 174 12.76 6.42 -7.89
CA ILE A 174 13.39 5.38 -7.08
C ILE A 174 12.74 4.02 -7.32
N SER A 175 11.40 3.98 -7.36
CA SER A 175 10.65 2.74 -7.62
C SER A 175 11.02 2.13 -8.97
N PHE A 176 11.16 2.95 -10.01
CA PHE A 176 11.56 2.51 -11.34
C PHE A 176 12.98 1.94 -11.38
N ILE A 177 13.93 2.62 -10.72
CA ILE A 177 15.32 2.17 -10.60
C ILE A 177 15.38 0.80 -9.89
N VAL A 178 14.72 0.68 -8.74
CA VAL A 178 14.68 -0.57 -7.96
C VAL A 178 14.07 -1.72 -8.77
N LEU A 179 12.96 -1.48 -9.48
CA LEU A 179 12.33 -2.47 -10.33
C LEU A 179 13.26 -2.92 -11.47
N THR A 180 14.00 -1.99 -12.08
CA THR A 180 14.91 -2.29 -13.19
C THR A 180 16.09 -3.15 -12.74
N PHE A 181 16.75 -2.78 -11.64
CA PHE A 181 17.85 -3.59 -11.09
C PHE A 181 17.40 -4.99 -10.69
N PHE A 182 16.20 -5.13 -10.13
CA PHE A 182 15.65 -6.44 -9.81
C PHE A 182 15.40 -7.27 -11.06
N LEU A 183 14.74 -6.74 -12.08
CA LEU A 183 14.51 -7.47 -13.33
C LEU A 183 15.83 -7.88 -14.01
N GLN A 184 16.90 -7.12 -13.84
CA GLN A 184 18.23 -7.48 -14.33
C GLN A 184 18.92 -8.57 -13.49
N THR A 185 18.74 -8.56 -12.17
CA THR A 185 19.38 -9.52 -11.26
C THR A 185 18.77 -10.93 -11.35
N TYR A 186 17.53 -11.04 -11.83
CA TYR A 186 16.78 -12.30 -11.94
C TYR A 186 16.53 -12.75 -13.39
N LYS A 187 17.24 -12.15 -14.36
CA LYS A 187 17.46 -12.74 -15.70
C LYS A 187 18.65 -13.68 -15.65
#